data_AF-A0A1F3Y1N3-F1
#
_entry.id   AF-A0A1F3Y1N3-F1
#
_cell.length_a   1.000
_cell.length_b   1.000
_cell.length_c   1.000
_cell.angle_alpha   90.00
_cell.angle_beta   90.00
_cell.angle_gamma   90.00
#
_symmetry.space_group_name_H-M   'P 1'
#
loop_
_entity.id
_entity.type
_entity.pdbx_description
1 polymer ?
#
loop_
_entity_poly.entity_id
_entity_poly.type
_entity_poly.pdbx_seq_one_letter_code
_entity_poly.pdbx_strand_id
1 'polypeptide(L)'
;MNNVISMRAFKDAKEAGQSDLAYHAKILSMSKVELLDEMVRFQQERSRTGELTTPMMIQGRYLFRALEQSAETEELRILTRAYRRHLEFELAQLKQNQS
;
A
#
# COMPACT_ATOMS: atom_id res chain seq x y z
N MET A 1 31.41 -14.97 13.71
CA MET A 1 30.55 -14.17 12.82
C MET A 1 29.73 -13.24 13.70
N ASN A 2 30.10 -11.96 13.79
CA ASN A 2 29.38 -10.97 14.59
C ASN A 2 28.16 -10.47 13.80
N ASN A 3 26.98 -11.01 14.10
CA ASN A 3 25.72 -10.44 13.64
C ASN A 3 25.44 -9.17 14.44
N VAL A 4 26.02 -8.05 14.00
CA VAL A 4 25.61 -6.73 14.49
C VAL A 4 24.25 -6.43 13.88
N ILE A 5 23.19 -6.84 14.59
CA ILE A 5 21.82 -6.46 14.26
C ILE A 5 21.75 -4.95 14.45
N SER A 6 21.73 -4.21 13.34
CA SER A 6 21.62 -2.75 13.34
C SER A 6 20.31 -2.36 14.02
N MET A 7 20.40 -1.82 15.24
CA MET A 7 19.27 -1.24 15.97
C MET A 7 18.53 -0.16 15.17
N ARG A 8 19.18 0.45 14.16
CA ARG A 8 18.55 1.37 13.21
C ARG A 8 17.59 0.65 12.26
N ALA A 9 18.02 -0.46 11.65
CA ALA A 9 17.16 -1.26 10.77
C ALA A 9 15.90 -1.79 11.50
N PHE A 10 16.02 -2.10 12.79
CA PHE A 10 14.88 -2.51 13.62
C PHE A 10 13.94 -1.35 13.95
N LYS A 11 14.47 -0.13 14.16
CA LYS A 11 13.67 1.09 14.34
C LYS A 11 12.95 1.49 13.06
N ASP A 12 13.65 1.48 11.92
CA ASP A 12 13.09 1.85 10.62
C ASP A 12 11.98 0.88 10.20
N ALA A 13 12.16 -0.43 10.44
CA ALA A 13 11.12 -1.43 10.21
C ALA A 13 9.91 -1.26 11.15
N LYS A 14 10.14 -0.84 12.40
CA LYS A 14 9.08 -0.61 13.39
C LYS A 14 8.31 0.68 13.12
N GLU A 15 9.00 1.75 12.70
CA GLU A 15 8.40 3.03 12.31
C GLU A 15 7.62 2.91 10.99
N ALA A 16 8.15 2.17 10.01
CA ALA A 16 7.42 1.81 8.79
C ALA A 16 6.14 1.03 9.13
N GLY A 17 6.23 0.01 9.99
CA GLY A 17 5.06 -0.78 10.41
C GLY A 17 4.01 0.02 11.19
N GLN A 18 4.41 1.03 11.96
CA GLN A 18 3.46 1.91 12.67
C GLN A 18 2.75 2.90 11.73
N SER A 19 3.48 3.46 10.76
CA SER A 19 2.91 4.31 9.71
C SER A 19 1.86 3.55 8.88
N ASP A 20 2.12 2.27 8.59
CA ASP A 20 1.21 1.41 7.83
C ASP A 20 -0.09 1.12 8.60
N LEU A 21 -0.02 0.92 9.92
CA LEU A 21 -1.19 0.66 10.75
C LEU A 21 -2.09 1.90 10.89
N ALA A 22 -1.50 3.09 11.05
CA ALA A 22 -2.25 4.33 11.11
C ALA A 22 -2.97 4.62 9.78
N TYR A 23 -2.29 4.40 8.65
CA TYR A 23 -2.90 4.52 7.33
C TYR A 23 -4.04 3.51 7.15
N HIS A 24 -3.85 2.26 7.55
CA HIS A 24 -4.89 1.24 7.47
C HIS A 24 -6.13 1.62 8.31
N ALA A 25 -5.94 2.11 9.54
CA ALA A 25 -7.04 2.59 10.37
C ALA A 25 -7.80 3.74 9.71
N LYS A 26 -7.08 4.70 9.10
CA LYS A 26 -7.67 5.79 8.31
C LYS A 26 -8.54 5.24 7.18
N ILE A 27 -8.01 4.32 6.36
CA ILE A 27 -8.74 3.68 5.25
C ILE A 27 -10.03 3.01 5.72
N LEU A 28 -10.01 2.28 6.84
CA LEU A 28 -11.20 1.60 7.37
C LEU A 28 -12.31 2.55 7.83
N SER A 29 -11.96 3.79 8.15
CA SER A 29 -12.93 4.82 8.57
C SER A 29 -13.52 5.62 7.40
N MET A 30 -12.99 5.47 6.19
CA MET A 30 -13.40 6.26 5.03
C MET A 30 -14.72 5.76 4.44
N SER A 31 -15.57 6.71 4.06
CA SER A 31 -16.71 6.47 3.18
C SER A 31 -16.24 6.14 1.75
N LYS A 32 -17.15 5.60 0.94
CA LYS A 32 -16.89 5.26 -0.47
C LYS A 32 -16.34 6.45 -1.27
N VAL A 33 -16.88 7.66 -1.08
CA VAL A 33 -16.43 8.86 -1.78
C VAL A 33 -15.01 9.22 -1.36
N GLU A 34 -14.72 9.16 -0.06
CA GLU A 34 -13.38 9.43 0.46
C GLU A 34 -12.35 8.40 -0.03
N LEU A 35 -12.74 7.13 -0.19
CA LEU A 35 -11.87 6.10 -0.78
C LEU A 35 -11.55 6.40 -2.25
N LEU A 36 -12.52 6.90 -3.03
CA LEU A 36 -12.29 7.30 -4.41
C LEU A 36 -11.39 8.54 -4.50
N ASP A 37 -11.59 9.52 -3.62
CA ASP A 37 -10.71 10.69 -3.55
C ASP A 37 -9.28 10.29 -3.16
N GLU A 38 -9.12 9.38 -2.20
CA GLU A 38 -7.81 8.84 -1.83
C GLU A 38 -7.18 8.04 -2.98
N MET A 39 -7.97 7.33 -3.80
CA MET A 39 -7.50 6.69 -5.03
C MET A 39 -6.96 7.72 -6.03
N VAL A 40 -7.65 8.83 -6.21
CA VAL A 40 -7.18 9.91 -7.09
C VAL A 40 -5.87 10.50 -6.56
N ARG A 41 -5.79 10.79 -5.25
CA ARG A 41 -4.56 11.26 -4.60
C ARG A 41 -3.41 10.28 -4.78
N PHE A 42 -3.67 8.98 -4.61
CA PHE A 42 -2.68 7.93 -4.82
C PHE A 42 -2.12 7.95 -6.25
N GLN A 43 -2.99 8.07 -7.26
CA GLN A 43 -2.54 8.14 -8.65
C GLN A 43 -1.80 9.43 -8.96
N GLN A 44 -2.24 10.57 -8.41
CA GLN A 44 -1.53 11.85 -8.56
C GLN A 44 -0.14 11.79 -7.94
N GLU A 45 -0.01 11.21 -6.74
CA GLU A 45 1.28 11.01 -6.08
C GLU A 45 2.20 10.12 -6.91
N ARG A 46 1.66 9.04 -7.47
CA ARG A 46 2.40 8.13 -8.35
C ARG A 46 2.88 8.84 -9.60
N SER A 47 2.01 9.60 -10.26
CA SER A 47 2.36 10.39 -11.43
C SER A 47 3.42 11.44 -11.12
N ARG A 48 3.36 12.08 -9.94
CA ARG A 48 4.35 13.06 -9.50
C ARG A 48 5.70 12.44 -9.20
N THR A 49 5.71 11.31 -8.51
CA THR A 49 6.95 10.61 -8.12
C THR A 49 7.59 9.92 -9.32
N GLY A 50 6.78 9.48 -10.29
CA GLY A 50 7.22 8.79 -11.50
C GLY A 50 7.47 7.29 -11.31
N GLU A 51 7.47 6.81 -10.07
CA GLU A 51 7.68 5.41 -9.71
C GLU A 51 6.78 4.97 -8.55
N LEU A 52 6.70 3.66 -8.37
CA LEU A 52 5.95 3.02 -7.31
C LEU A 52 6.89 2.73 -6.14
N THR A 53 6.88 3.55 -5.10
CA THR A 53 7.75 3.35 -3.93
C THR A 53 7.19 2.27 -3.00
N THR A 54 8.04 1.65 -2.17
CA THR A 54 7.62 0.63 -1.20
C THR A 54 6.51 1.11 -0.26
N PRO A 55 6.57 2.32 0.33
CA PRO A 55 5.46 2.82 1.14
C PRO A 55 4.15 2.96 0.35
N MET A 56 4.22 3.44 -0.89
CA MET A 56 3.05 3.55 -1.77
C MET A 56 2.44 2.18 -2.07
N MET A 57 3.27 1.16 -2.33
CA MET A 57 2.77 -0.20 -2.53
C MET A 57 2.02 -0.73 -1.31
N ILE A 58 2.56 -0.52 -0.11
CA ILE A 58 1.95 -1.00 1.12
C ILE A 58 0.62 -0.27 1.38
N GLN A 59 0.61 1.05 1.28
CA GLN A 59 -0.59 1.88 1.45
C GLN A 59 -1.64 1.55 0.39
N GLY A 60 -1.23 1.47 -0.87
CA GLY A 60 -2.09 1.12 -2.00
C GLY A 60 -2.77 -0.23 -1.79
N ARG A 61 -2.09 -1.23 -1.21
CA ARG A 61 -2.71 -2.53 -0.90
C ARG A 61 -3.92 -2.39 0.04
N TYR A 62 -3.83 -1.53 1.06
CA TYR A 62 -4.97 -1.27 1.97
C TYR A 62 -6.10 -0.53 1.25
N LEU A 63 -5.75 0.53 0.51
CA LEU A 63 -6.70 1.35 -0.23
C LEU A 63 -7.48 0.52 -1.28
N PHE A 64 -6.78 -0.22 -2.14
CA PHE A 64 -7.43 -1.01 -3.19
C PHE A 64 -8.20 -2.21 -2.64
N ARG A 65 -7.85 -2.73 -1.45
CA ARG A 65 -8.68 -3.72 -0.75
C ARG A 65 -9.99 -3.12 -0.27
N ALA A 66 -9.95 -1.93 0.34
CA ALA A 66 -11.15 -1.24 0.79
C ALA A 66 -12.06 -0.88 -0.40
N LEU A 67 -11.48 -0.36 -1.48
CA LEU A 67 -12.21 -0.07 -2.73
C LEU A 67 -12.84 -1.32 -3.35
N GLU A 68 -12.14 -2.47 -3.36
CA GLU A 68 -12.69 -3.75 -3.84
C GLU A 68 -13.91 -4.17 -3.02
N GLN A 69 -13.87 -3.98 -1.69
CA GLN A 69 -14.97 -4.32 -0.79
C GLN A 69 -16.16 -3.36 -0.91
N SER A 70 -15.91 -2.08 -1.17
CA SER A 70 -16.95 -1.07 -1.38
C SER A 70 -17.47 -0.98 -2.82
N ALA A 71 -16.93 -1.79 -3.74
CA ALA A 71 -17.27 -1.72 -5.16
C ALA A 71 -18.71 -2.19 -5.44
N GLU A 72 -19.51 -1.28 -5.98
CA GLU A 72 -20.92 -1.51 -6.34
C GLU A 72 -21.08 -2.17 -7.72
N THR A 73 -20.07 -2.03 -8.58
CA THR A 73 -20.05 -2.63 -9.92
C THR A 73 -18.97 -3.70 -10.01
N GLU A 74 -19.19 -4.70 -10.87
CA GLU A 74 -18.21 -5.76 -11.08
C GLU A 74 -16.97 -5.23 -11.79
N GLU A 75 -17.12 -4.25 -12.69
CA GLU A 75 -16.01 -3.59 -13.37
C GLU A 75 -15.07 -2.90 -12.38
N LEU A 76 -15.62 -2.16 -11.42
CA LEU A 76 -14.82 -1.50 -10.40
C LEU A 76 -14.11 -2.53 -9.52
N ARG A 77 -14.83 -3.60 -9.13
CA ARG A 77 -14.26 -4.70 -8.34
C ARG A 77 -13.09 -5.40 -9.05
N ILE A 78 -13.23 -5.65 -10.35
CA ILE A 78 -12.17 -6.25 -11.17
C ILE A 78 -10.96 -5.31 -11.23
N LEU A 79 -11.17 -4.02 -11.47
CA LEU A 79 -10.10 -3.03 -11.56
C LEU A 79 -9.33 -2.90 -10.25
N THR A 80 -10.03 -2.73 -9.13
CA THR A 80 -9.40 -2.58 -7.81
C THR A 80 -8.67 -3.85 -7.39
N ARG A 81 -9.24 -5.03 -7.69
CA ARG A 81 -8.58 -6.33 -7.46
C ARG A 81 -7.31 -6.48 -8.31
N ALA A 82 -7.37 -6.11 -9.59
CA ALA A 82 -6.22 -6.20 -10.48
C ALA A 82 -5.06 -5.32 -9.97
N TYR A 83 -5.37 -4.07 -9.59
CA TYR A 83 -4.39 -3.17 -8.99
C TYR A 83 -3.82 -3.72 -7.69
N ARG A 84 -4.66 -4.20 -6.77
CA ARG A 84 -4.20 -4.81 -5.51
C ARG A 84 -3.23 -5.96 -5.76
N ARG A 85 -3.56 -6.88 -6.69
CA ARG A 85 -2.69 -8.02 -7.03
C ARG A 85 -1.37 -7.59 -7.64
N HIS A 86 -1.37 -6.54 -8.47
CA HIS A 86 -0.13 -5.97 -9.00
C HIS A 86 0.76 -5.45 -7.87
N LEU A 87 0.23 -4.66 -6.93
CA LEU A 87 1.01 -4.17 -5.78
C LEU A 87 1.55 -5.31 -4.90
N GLU A 88 0.75 -6.35 -4.68
CA GLU A 88 1.17 -7.54 -3.91
C GLU A 88 2.32 -8.28 -4.61
N PHE A 89 2.27 -8.38 -5.94
CA PHE A 89 3.33 -8.98 -6.74
C PHE A 89 4.63 -8.17 -6.67
N GLU A 90 4.57 -6.85 -6.87
CA GLU A 90 5.75 -5.96 -6.77
C GLU A 90 6.40 -6.05 -5.38
N LEU A 91 5.59 -6.04 -4.31
CA LEU A 91 6.09 -6.21 -2.95
C LEU A 91 6.74 -7.56 -2.71
N ALA A 92 6.21 -8.63 -3.31
CA ALA A 92 6.81 -9.96 -3.21
C ALA A 92 8.17 -10.02 -3.91
N GLN A 93 8.28 -9.41 -5.10
CA GLN A 93 9.55 -9.32 -5.82
C GLN A 93 10.61 -8.53 -5.04
N LEU A 94 10.24 -7.39 -4.45
CA LEU A 94 11.17 -6.61 -3.63
C LEU A 94 11.70 -7.39 -2.43
N LYS A 95 10.85 -8.20 -1.78
CA LYS A 95 11.29 -9.06 -0.68
C LYS A 95 12.27 -10.14 -1.12
N GLN A 96 12.05 -10.72 -2.31
CA GLN A 96 12.96 -11.72 -2.88
C GLN A 96 14.31 -11.11 -3.23
N ASN A 97 14.35 -9.89 -3.74
CA ASN A 97 15.59 -9.19 -4.11
C ASN A 97 16.40 -8.67 -2.89
N GLN A 98 15.77 -8.59 -1.71
CA GLN A 98 16.43 -8.19 -0.45
C GLN A 98 16.89 -9.39 0.40
N SER A 99 16.53 -10.62 0.02
CA SER A 99 16.91 -11.86 0.72
C SER A 99 18.15 -12.49 0.07
#